data_AF-A0A6V7JAA7-F1
#
_entry.id   AF-A0A6V7JAA7-F1
#
_cell.length_a   1.000
_cell.length_b   1.000
_cell.length_c   1.000
_cell.angle_alpha   90.00
_cell.angle_beta   90.00
_cell.angle_gamma   90.00
#
_symmetry.space_group_name_H-M   'P 1'
#
loop_
_entity.id
_entity.type
_entity.pdbx_description
1 polymer ?
#
loop_
_entity_poly.entity_id
_entity_poly.type
_entity_poly.pdbx_seq_one_letter_code
_entity_poly.pdbx_strand_id
1 'polypeptide(L)'
;VNTAVKFLQNPKVSSSPLKQKQDFLRRKGLSDDEIKRACDLAGIIPEQAEYTSVMIPQGYQSSLSHPMMFQPTVFQRFKDFFNVAAYIGATIYCVYWFYK
;
A
#
# COMPACT_ATOMS: atom_id res chain seq x y z
N VAL A 1 3.47 5.84 -23.21
CA VAL A 1 3.08 6.49 -21.93
C VAL A 1 1.79 7.33 -22.01
N ASN A 2 1.64 8.36 -22.85
CA ASN A 2 0.43 9.22 -22.89
C ASN A 2 -0.92 8.47 -23.03
N THR A 3 -0.98 7.43 -23.86
CA THR A 3 -2.20 6.61 -24.01
C THR A 3 -2.55 5.85 -22.73
N ALA A 4 -1.54 5.44 -21.95
CA ALA A 4 -1.74 4.79 -20.65
C ALA A 4 -2.29 5.78 -19.62
N VAL A 5 -1.83 7.04 -19.63
CA VAL A 5 -2.40 8.09 -18.77
C VAL A 5 -3.90 8.29 -19.09
N LYS A 6 -4.26 8.39 -20.37
CA LYS A 6 -5.67 8.49 -20.80
C LYS A 6 -6.51 7.27 -20.40
N PHE A 7 -5.92 6.07 -20.48
CA PHE A 7 -6.56 4.84 -20.01
C PHE A 7 -6.80 4.87 -18.50
N LEU A 8 -5.81 5.29 -17.72
CA LEU A 8 -5.88 5.38 -16.26
C LEU A 8 -6.88 6.44 -15.77
N GLN A 9 -7.04 7.55 -16.50
CA GLN A 9 -8.00 8.61 -16.22
C GLN A 9 -9.46 8.26 -16.60
N ASN A 10 -9.67 7.19 -17.38
CA ASN A 10 -11.01 6.81 -17.80
C ASN A 10 -11.82 6.34 -16.58
N PRO A 11 -13.01 6.90 -16.29
CA PRO A 11 -13.81 6.53 -15.11
C PRO A 11 -14.19 5.03 -15.07
N LYS A 12 -14.37 4.38 -16.23
CA LYS A 12 -14.63 2.93 -16.30
C LYS A 12 -13.44 2.08 -15.87
N VAL A 13 -12.24 2.62 -16.03
CA VAL A 13 -10.96 1.97 -15.68
C VAL A 13 -10.54 2.37 -14.28
N SER A 14 -10.83 3.60 -13.86
CA SER A 14 -10.52 4.12 -12.53
C SER A 14 -11.15 3.28 -11.40
N SER A 15 -12.36 2.76 -11.60
CA SER A 15 -13.04 1.87 -10.65
C SER A 15 -12.44 0.47 -10.53
N SER A 16 -11.60 0.05 -11.48
CA SER A 16 -10.98 -1.27 -11.47
C SER A 16 -9.81 -1.35 -10.47
N PRO A 17 -9.40 -2.54 -9.99
CA PRO A 17 -8.24 -2.69 -9.13
C PRO A 17 -6.93 -2.27 -9.82
N LEU A 18 -6.01 -1.65 -9.08
CA LEU A 18 -4.73 -1.16 -9.65
C LEU A 18 -3.92 -2.28 -10.30
N LYS A 19 -3.85 -3.46 -9.67
CA LYS A 19 -3.17 -4.64 -10.21
C LYS A 19 -3.71 -5.01 -11.60
N GLN A 20 -5.03 -4.97 -11.77
CA GLN A 20 -5.68 -5.28 -13.04
C GLN A 20 -5.38 -4.23 -14.11
N LYS A 21 -5.27 -2.94 -13.73
CA LYS A 21 -4.86 -1.86 -14.64
C LYS A 21 -3.40 -2.05 -15.08
N GLN A 22 -2.51 -2.38 -14.15
CA GLN A 22 -1.09 -2.64 -14.44
C GLN A 22 -0.92 -3.83 -15.39
N ASP A 23 -1.61 -4.95 -15.10
CA ASP A 23 -1.55 -6.13 -15.97
C ASP A 23 -2.14 -5.87 -17.36
N PHE A 24 -3.17 -5.02 -17.47
CA PHE A 24 -3.68 -4.58 -18.77
C PHE A 24 -2.63 -3.78 -19.56
N LEU A 25 -1.93 -2.85 -18.90
CA LEU A 25 -0.87 -2.06 -19.53
C LEU A 25 0.33 -2.94 -19.93
N ARG A 26 0.71 -3.94 -19.12
CA ARG A 26 1.73 -4.93 -19.47
C ARG A 26 1.35 -5.75 -20.71
N ARG A 27 0.10 -6.22 -20.78
CA ARG A 27 -0.44 -6.93 -21.96
C ARG A 27 -0.49 -6.05 -23.21
N LYS A 28 -0.54 -4.72 -23.04
CA LYS A 28 -0.42 -3.74 -24.13
C LYS A 28 1.03 -3.48 -24.57
N GLY A 29 2.00 -4.18 -23.98
CA GLY A 29 3.41 -4.08 -24.34
C GLY A 29 4.14 -2.93 -23.63
N LEU A 30 3.58 -2.35 -22.57
CA LEU A 30 4.27 -1.34 -21.79
C LEU A 30 5.19 -2.01 -20.77
N SER A 31 6.40 -1.46 -20.64
CA SER A 31 7.35 -1.84 -19.60
C SER A 31 6.91 -1.36 -18.22
N ASP A 32 7.36 -2.02 -17.16
CA ASP A 32 7.02 -1.64 -15.79
C ASP A 32 7.43 -0.19 -15.46
N ASP A 33 8.52 0.31 -16.03
CA ASP A 33 8.97 1.70 -15.88
C ASP A 33 8.00 2.69 -16.54
N GLU A 34 7.49 2.37 -17.73
CA GLU A 34 6.50 3.21 -18.41
C GLU A 34 5.15 3.20 -17.70
N ILE A 35 4.79 2.08 -17.07
CA ILE A 35 3.57 1.94 -16.27
C ILE A 35 3.68 2.81 -15.02
N LYS A 36 4.81 2.77 -14.30
CA LYS A 36 5.04 3.66 -13.15
C LYS A 36 4.92 5.13 -13.55
N ARG A 37 5.62 5.53 -14.61
CA ARG A 37 5.51 6.91 -15.15
C ARG A 37 4.08 7.28 -15.52
N ALA A 38 3.32 6.37 -16.13
CA ALA A 38 1.92 6.63 -16.47
C ALA A 38 1.03 6.78 -15.23
N CYS A 39 1.27 5.97 -14.20
CA CYS A 39 0.58 6.05 -12.91
C CYS A 39 0.90 7.37 -12.20
N ASP A 40 2.16 7.77 -12.14
CA ASP A 40 2.60 9.04 -11.54
C ASP A 40 1.97 10.24 -12.26
N LEU A 41 1.99 10.24 -13.60
CA LEU A 41 1.36 11.27 -14.43
C LEU A 41 -0.17 11.29 -14.32
N ALA A 42 -0.78 10.15 -14.01
CA ALA A 42 -2.21 10.05 -13.75
C ALA A 42 -2.58 10.40 -12.29
N GLY A 43 -1.60 10.69 -11.42
CA GLY A 43 -1.82 10.94 -10.00
C GLY A 43 -2.21 9.70 -9.20
N ILE A 44 -1.91 8.50 -9.72
CA ILE A 44 -2.23 7.22 -9.10
C ILE A 44 -0.96 6.68 -8.45
N ILE A 45 -0.79 6.90 -7.15
CA ILE A 45 0.39 6.42 -6.42
C ILE A 45 0.27 4.89 -6.25
N PRO A 46 1.22 4.09 -6.79
CA PRO A 46 1.11 2.63 -6.77
C PRO A 46 1.34 1.99 -5.40
N GLU A 47 1.62 2.78 -4.36
CA GLU A 47 2.13 2.26 -3.08
C GLU A 47 1.06 1.68 -2.16
N GLN A 48 -0.22 1.98 -2.34
CA GLN A 48 -1.30 1.39 -1.53
C GLN A 48 -2.63 1.45 -2.28
N ALA A 49 -3.00 0.40 -3.00
CA ALA A 49 -4.34 0.27 -3.55
C ALA A 49 -4.83 -1.17 -3.45
N GLU A 50 -4.78 -1.73 -2.24
CA GLU A 50 -5.71 -2.79 -1.82
C GLU A 50 -7.02 -2.22 -1.26
N TYR A 51 -7.14 -0.91 -1.08
CA TYR A 51 -8.39 -0.29 -0.65
C TYR A 51 -8.85 0.75 -1.68
N THR A 52 -10.01 0.47 -2.26
CA THR A 52 -10.82 1.37 -3.08
C THR A 52 -11.04 2.67 -2.32
N SER A 53 -10.36 3.75 -2.69
CA SER A 53 -10.65 5.10 -2.21
C SER A 53 -11.38 5.88 -3.31
N VAL A 54 -12.61 6.25 -2.99
CA VAL A 54 -13.46 7.11 -3.82
C VAL A 54 -12.83 8.51 -3.84
N MET A 55 -12.69 9.07 -5.04
CA MET A 55 -12.06 10.35 -5.32
C MET A 55 -12.91 11.49 -4.73
N ILE A 56 -12.42 12.16 -3.68
CA ILE A 56 -13.01 13.42 -3.16
C ILE A 56 -12.38 14.59 -3.95
N PRO A 57 -13.14 15.58 -4.45
CA PRO A 57 -12.60 16.68 -5.25
C PRO A 57 -11.72 17.58 -4.37
N GLN A 58 -10.42 17.63 -4.66
CA GLN A 58 -9.49 18.51 -3.95
C GLN A 58 -9.64 19.96 -4.41
N GLY A 59 -10.52 20.68 -3.74
CA GLY A 59 -10.39 22.11 -3.54
C GLY A 59 -10.23 22.34 -2.05
N TYR A 60 -9.19 23.08 -1.67
CA TYR A 60 -8.99 23.69 -0.35
C TYR A 60 -8.35 22.85 0.77
N GLN A 61 -7.17 23.34 1.18
CA GLN A 61 -6.74 23.60 2.56
C GLN A 61 -5.85 22.55 3.25
N SER A 62 -4.66 23.05 3.57
CA SER A 62 -3.76 22.62 4.63
C SER A 62 -4.52 22.31 5.93
N SER A 63 -4.33 21.13 6.52
CA SER A 63 -4.27 20.95 7.98
C SER A 63 -4.06 19.48 8.37
N LEU A 64 -3.31 19.32 9.47
CA LEU A 64 -3.33 18.22 10.44
C LEU A 64 -2.93 16.80 9.98
N SER A 65 -1.71 16.46 10.40
CA SER A 65 -1.28 15.16 10.94
C SER A 65 -2.38 14.11 11.05
N HIS A 66 -2.59 13.32 9.99
CA HIS A 66 -3.20 12.01 10.13
C HIS A 66 -2.04 11.02 10.36
N PRO A 67 -1.95 10.35 11.53
CA PRO A 67 -1.09 9.20 11.62
C PRO A 67 -1.61 8.20 10.58
N MET A 68 -0.81 7.92 9.57
CA MET A 68 -1.09 6.85 8.61
C MET A 68 -1.31 5.59 9.45
N MET A 69 -2.58 5.18 9.60
CA MET A 69 -2.89 3.90 10.19
C MET A 69 -2.42 2.87 9.17
N PHE A 70 -1.18 2.40 9.35
CA PHE A 70 -0.64 1.25 8.64
C PHE A 70 -1.65 0.11 8.82
N GLN A 71 -2.33 -0.23 7.72
CA GLN A 71 -3.20 -1.38 7.66
C GLN A 71 -2.35 -2.59 8.05
N PRO A 72 -2.64 -3.29 9.16
CA PRO A 72 -1.79 -4.38 9.61
C PRO A 72 -1.94 -5.50 8.61
N THR A 73 -0.93 -5.67 7.75
CA THR A 73 -0.82 -6.83 6.88
C THR A 73 -0.81 -8.08 7.75
N VAL A 74 -1.43 -9.17 7.30
CA VAL A 74 -1.48 -10.44 8.06
C VAL A 74 -0.09 -10.94 8.45
N PHE A 75 0.93 -10.61 7.64
CA PHE A 75 2.33 -10.85 7.94
C PHE A 75 2.85 -10.02 9.13
N GLN A 76 2.44 -8.76 9.24
CA GLN A 76 2.78 -7.90 10.38
C GLN A 76 2.17 -8.44 11.67
N ARG A 77 0.91 -8.91 11.65
CA ARG A 77 0.29 -9.57 12.81
C ARG A 77 1.10 -10.78 13.28
N PHE A 78 1.53 -11.64 12.35
CA PHE A 78 2.38 -12.79 12.66
C PHE A 78 3.70 -12.34 13.30
N LYS A 79 4.36 -11.33 12.71
CA LYS A 79 5.60 -10.78 13.26
C LYS A 79 5.41 -10.18 14.66
N ASP A 80 4.30 -9.51 14.91
CA ASP A 80 3.98 -8.95 16.22
C ASP A 80 3.77 -10.04 17.28
N PHE A 81 3.16 -11.18 16.92
CA PHE A 81 3.05 -12.35 17.82
C PHE A 81 4.41 -12.91 18.20
N PHE A 82 5.34 -13.06 17.25
CA PHE A 82 6.69 -13.53 17.54
C PHE A 82 7.46 -12.58 18.44
N ASN A 83 7.35 -11.27 18.18
CA ASN A 83 7.97 -10.25 19.04
C ASN A 83 7.44 -10.33 20.48
N VAL A 84 6.11 -10.39 20.65
CA VAL A 84 5.48 -10.50 21.98
C VAL A 84 5.87 -11.80 22.68
N ALA A 85 5.83 -12.93 21.99
CA ALA A 85 6.24 -14.22 22.53
C ALA A 85 7.72 -14.23 22.96
N ALA A 86 8.60 -13.58 22.19
CA ALA A 86 10.01 -13.45 22.52
C ALA A 86 10.23 -12.62 23.80
N TYR A 87 9.52 -11.50 23.96
CA TYR A 87 9.60 -10.69 25.18
C TYR A 87 9.11 -11.45 26.42
N ILE A 88 8.00 -12.19 26.30
CA ILE A 88 7.47 -13.01 27.40
C ILE A 88 8.47 -14.11 27.79
N GLY A 89 8.98 -14.84 26.79
CA GLY A 89 9.98 -15.89 27.00
C GLY A 89 11.26 -15.35 27.63
N ALA A 90 11.77 -14.22 27.13
CA ALA A 90 12.95 -13.56 27.69
C ALA A 90 12.73 -13.11 29.14
N THR A 91 11.57 -12.54 29.47
CA THR A 91 11.25 -12.10 30.83
C THR A 91 11.22 -13.28 31.80
N ILE A 92 10.53 -14.37 31.44
CA ILE A 92 10.47 -15.58 32.25
C ILE A 92 11.86 -16.19 32.42
N TYR A 93 12.65 -16.23 31.35
CA TYR A 93 14.02 -16.76 31.39
C TYR A 93 14.94 -15.92 32.28
N CYS A 94 14.88 -14.58 32.18
CA CYS A 94 15.64 -13.68 33.05
C CYS A 94 15.29 -13.89 34.52
N VAL A 95 14.00 -14.00 34.87
CA VAL A 95 13.58 -14.28 36.24
C VAL A 95 14.11 -15.64 36.69
N TYR A 96 13.94 -16.69 35.88
CA TYR A 96 14.51 -18.01 36.19
C TYR A 96 16.03 -17.96 36.41
N TRP A 97 16.75 -17.19 35.59
CA TRP A 97 18.19 -17.02 35.71
C TRP A 97 18.60 -16.27 36.99
N PHE A 98 17.82 -15.28 37.46
CA PHE A 98 18.09 -14.60 38.72
C PHE A 98 17.77 -15.44 39.96
N TYR A 99 16.83 -16.39 39.85
CA TYR A 99 16.49 -17.32 40.93
C TYR A 99 17.37 -18.57 40.97
N LYS A 100 18.24 -18.77 39.98
CA LYS A 100 19.17 -19.89 39.88
C LYS A 100 20.59 -19.43 40.13
#